data_AF-A0A1U9V0U5-F1
#
_entry.id   AF-A0A1U9V0U5-F1
#
_cell.length_a   1.000
_cell.length_b   1.000
_cell.length_c   1.000
_cell.angle_alpha   90.00
_cell.angle_beta   90.00
_cell.angle_gamma   90.00
#
_symmetry.space_group_name_H-M   'P 1'
#
loop_
_entity.id
_entity.type
_entity.pdbx_description
1 polymer ?
#
loop_
_entity_poly.entity_id
_entity_poly.type
_entity_poly.pdbx_seq_one_letter_code
_entity_poly.pdbx_strand_id
1 'polypeptide(L)'
;MSREKIKALKKVIRTAGHAEASAHHTPDARAAALALLRHSVRMRHDRLAVIRLLDAIRLRADIDGELWRYFETVESVRANPGQLRRLRKVHLSAMASPASAEPPPIAMRA
;
A
#
# COMPACT_ATOMS: atom_id res chain seq x y z
N MET A 1 19.04 -1.13 1.45
CA MET A 1 18.93 -0.06 2.47
C MET A 1 19.52 -0.58 3.76
N SER A 2 20.02 0.29 4.64
CA SER A 2 20.45 -0.12 5.98
C SER A 2 19.26 -0.51 6.86
N ARG A 3 19.49 -1.40 7.84
CA ARG A 3 18.45 -1.87 8.78
C ARG A 3 17.81 -0.72 9.58
N GLU A 4 18.61 0.27 9.97
CA GLU A 4 18.15 1.47 10.68
C GLU A 4 17.19 2.31 9.84
N LYS A 5 17.48 2.48 8.54
CA LYS A 5 16.60 3.20 7.62
C LYS A 5 15.27 2.46 7.43
N ILE A 6 15.28 1.12 7.38
CA ILE A 6 14.06 0.31 7.32
C ILE A 6 13.22 0.47 8.59
N LYS A 7 13.84 0.46 9.78
CA LYS A 7 13.14 0.70 11.06
C LYS A 7 12.48 2.08 11.08
N ALA A 8 13.19 3.12 10.65
CA ALA A 8 12.66 4.48 10.60
C ALA A 8 11.41 4.58 9.71
N LEU A 9 11.47 4.03 8.48
CA LEU A 9 10.31 4.05 7.57
C LEU A 9 9.11 3.27 8.12
N LYS A 10 9.34 2.12 8.75
CA LYS A 10 8.26 1.35 9.41
C LYS A 10 7.62 2.14 10.54
N LYS A 11 8.39 2.93 11.29
CA LYS A 11 7.87 3.81 12.35
C LYS A 11 6.97 4.89 11.76
N VAL A 12 7.40 5.56 10.69
CA VAL A 12 6.60 6.59 9.99
C VAL A 12 5.26 6.02 9.51
N ILE A 13 5.26 4.86 8.86
CA ILE A 13 4.02 4.19 8.41
C ILE A 13 3.12 3.84 9.59
N ARG A 14 3.68 3.33 10.69
CA ARG A 14 2.89 2.97 11.88
C ARG A 14 2.27 4.19 12.56
N THR A 15 3.01 5.28 12.68
CA THR A 15 2.51 6.54 13.24
C THR A 15 1.39 7.11 12.36
N ALA A 16 1.55 7.05 11.03
CA ALA A 16 0.53 7.48 10.09
C ALA A 16 -0.73 6.58 10.10
N GLY A 17 -0.57 5.28 10.33
CA GLY A 17 -1.69 4.34 10.49
C GLY A 17 -2.47 4.54 11.79
N HIS A 18 -1.81 4.92 12.89
CA HIS A 18 -2.52 5.34 14.12
C HIS A 18 -3.19 6.71 13.97
N ALA A 19 -2.64 7.57 13.12
CA ALA A 19 -3.23 8.86 12.77
C ALA A 19 -4.40 8.73 11.77
N GLU A 20 -4.85 7.52 11.39
CA GLU A 20 -6.04 7.32 10.54
C GLU A 20 -7.32 7.93 11.11
N ALA A 21 -7.36 8.26 12.40
CA ALA A 21 -8.43 9.06 13.00
C ALA A 21 -8.44 10.53 12.53
N SER A 22 -7.38 10.99 11.86
CA SER A 22 -7.23 12.34 11.32
C SER A 22 -7.00 12.23 9.81
N ALA A 23 -7.98 12.67 9.02
CA ALA A 23 -8.17 12.42 7.59
C ALA A 23 -7.05 12.88 6.61
N HIS A 24 -5.82 13.11 7.09
CA HIS A 24 -4.69 13.58 6.30
C HIS A 24 -3.47 12.67 6.47
N HIS A 25 -3.36 11.64 5.62
CA HIS A 25 -2.11 10.89 5.52
C HIS A 25 -0.98 11.78 5.01
N THR A 26 0.14 11.81 5.73
CA THR A 26 1.28 12.69 5.42
C THR A 26 2.02 12.23 4.15
N PRO A 27 2.58 13.16 3.36
CA PRO A 27 3.42 12.83 2.20
C PRO A 27 4.60 11.94 2.57
N ASP A 28 5.15 12.11 3.79
CA ASP A 28 6.25 11.29 4.30
C ASP A 28 5.88 9.81 4.48
N ALA A 29 4.65 9.53 4.92
CA ALA A 29 4.16 8.16 5.05
C ALA A 29 4.02 7.48 3.68
N ARG A 30 3.53 8.22 2.67
CA ARG A 30 3.44 7.74 1.29
C ARG A 30 4.82 7.41 0.72
N ALA A 31 5.77 8.34 0.89
CA ALA A 31 7.15 8.14 0.44
C ALA A 31 7.81 6.94 1.16
N ALA A 32 7.56 6.78 2.45
CA ALA A 32 8.06 5.65 3.24
C ALA A 32 7.50 4.30 2.75
N ALA A 33 6.19 4.23 2.46
CA ALA A 33 5.56 3.03 1.94
C ALA A 33 6.12 2.63 0.58
N LEU A 34 6.27 3.61 -0.33
CA LEU A 34 6.85 3.38 -1.66
C LEU A 34 8.30 2.92 -1.59
N ALA A 35 9.12 3.51 -0.70
CA ALA A 35 10.51 3.12 -0.52
C ALA A 35 10.64 1.67 0.00
N LEU A 36 9.78 1.25 0.95
CA LEU A 36 9.76 -0.14 1.44
C LEU A 36 9.24 -1.11 0.38
N LEU A 37 8.26 -0.71 -0.41
CA LEU A 37 7.72 -1.50 -1.52
C LEU A 37 8.81 -1.80 -2.56
N ARG A 38 9.44 -0.75 -3.08
CA ARG A 38 10.56 -0.85 -4.04
C ARG A 38 11.69 -1.70 -3.50
N HIS A 39 12.03 -1.51 -2.22
CA HIS A 39 13.08 -2.33 -1.60
C HIS A 39 12.69 -3.82 -1.55
N SER A 40 11.44 -4.13 -1.22
CA SER A 40 10.96 -5.52 -1.12
C SER A 40 10.90 -6.21 -2.48
N VAL A 41 10.48 -5.49 -3.52
CA VAL A 41 10.51 -5.97 -4.92
C VAL A 41 11.94 -6.24 -5.36
N ARG A 42 12.87 -5.30 -5.11
CA ARG A 42 14.29 -5.49 -5.46
C ARG A 42 14.94 -6.68 -4.76
N MET A 43 14.51 -7.01 -3.55
CA MET A 43 14.98 -8.18 -2.80
C MET A 43 14.22 -9.47 -3.16
N ARG A 44 13.27 -9.40 -4.11
CA ARG A 44 12.39 -10.52 -4.51
C ARG A 44 11.64 -11.18 -3.34
N HIS A 45 11.31 -10.40 -2.32
CA HIS A 45 10.56 -10.88 -1.15
C HIS A 45 9.06 -10.81 -1.43
N ASP A 46 8.54 -11.67 -2.29
CA ASP A 46 7.17 -11.56 -2.84
C ASP A 46 6.08 -11.37 -1.77
N ARG A 47 6.08 -12.20 -0.73
CA ARG A 47 5.09 -12.11 0.35
C ARG A 47 5.18 -10.77 1.09
N LEU A 48 6.39 -10.28 1.34
CA LEU A 48 6.60 -9.00 2.01
C LEU A 48 6.24 -7.83 1.08
N ALA A 49 6.56 -7.94 -0.21
CA ALA A 49 6.23 -6.95 -1.22
C ALA A 49 4.71 -6.76 -1.34
N VAL A 50 3.93 -7.85 -1.29
CA VAL A 50 2.45 -7.78 -1.26
C VAL A 50 1.94 -7.06 0.00
N ILE A 51 2.50 -7.35 1.18
CA ILE A 51 2.13 -6.64 2.42
C ILE A 51 2.44 -5.14 2.28
N ARG A 52 3.60 -4.78 1.72
CA ARG A 52 3.97 -3.38 1.48
C ARG A 52 3.14 -2.69 0.42
N LEU A 53 2.62 -3.44 -0.56
CA LEU A 53 1.69 -2.91 -1.53
C LEU A 53 0.38 -2.51 -0.86
N LEU A 54 -0.13 -3.32 0.07
CA LEU A 54 -1.33 -2.98 0.84
C LEU A 54 -1.11 -1.72 1.69
N ASP A 55 0.06 -1.60 2.33
CA ASP A 55 0.44 -0.38 3.07
C ASP A 55 0.43 0.87 2.15
N ALA A 56 1.01 0.75 0.95
CA ALA A 56 1.04 1.82 -0.03
C ALA A 56 -0.35 2.21 -0.55
N ILE A 57 -1.23 1.22 -0.80
CA ILE A 57 -2.62 1.45 -1.22
C ILE A 57 -3.40 2.18 -0.13
N ARG A 58 -3.30 1.71 1.12
CA ARG A 58 -3.96 2.34 2.29
C ARG A 58 -3.55 3.78 2.45
N LEU A 59 -2.25 4.05 2.36
CA LEU A 59 -1.69 5.39 2.50
C LEU A 59 -1.91 6.28 1.27
N ARG A 60 -2.58 5.77 0.22
CA ARG A 60 -2.82 6.52 -1.02
C ARG A 60 -1.51 6.98 -1.67
N ALA A 61 -0.48 6.14 -1.63
CA ALA A 61 0.80 6.40 -2.27
C ALA A 61 0.70 6.21 -3.79
N ASP A 62 1.43 7.02 -4.55
CA ASP A 62 1.50 6.90 -6.00
C ASP A 62 2.38 5.71 -6.39
N ILE A 63 1.73 4.61 -6.81
CA ILE A 63 2.39 3.36 -7.20
C ILE A 63 2.52 3.36 -8.72
N ASP A 64 3.76 3.38 -9.19
CA ASP A 64 4.06 3.39 -10.62
C ASP A 64 3.64 2.09 -11.35
N GLY A 65 3.41 2.21 -12.66
CA GLY A 65 2.91 1.10 -13.48
C GLY A 65 3.87 -0.08 -13.61
N GLU A 66 5.16 0.10 -13.32
CA GLU A 66 6.15 -0.98 -13.34
C GLU A 66 6.04 -1.86 -12.09
N LEU A 67 5.86 -1.25 -10.91
CA LEU A 67 5.51 -1.98 -9.70
C LEU A 67 4.21 -2.77 -9.85
N TRP A 68 3.17 -2.19 -10.48
CA TRP A 68 1.94 -2.93 -10.76
C TRP A 68 2.16 -4.17 -11.64
N ARG A 69 2.96 -4.05 -12.71
CA ARG A 69 3.32 -5.18 -13.58
C ARG A 69 4.09 -6.29 -12.85
N TYR A 70 4.99 -5.94 -11.93
CA TYR A 70 5.66 -6.91 -11.08
C TYR A 70 4.65 -7.74 -10.29
N PHE A 71 3.69 -7.08 -9.63
CA PHE A 71 2.69 -7.79 -8.83
C PHE A 71 1.70 -8.60 -9.67
N GLU A 72 1.33 -8.14 -10.87
CA GLU A 72 0.52 -8.93 -11.81
C GLU A 72 1.23 -10.25 -12.19
N THR A 73 2.56 -10.21 -12.35
CA THR A 73 3.38 -11.41 -12.63
C THR A 73 3.51 -12.31 -11.40
N VAL A 74 3.69 -11.74 -10.20
CA VAL A 74 3.73 -12.52 -8.95
C VAL A 74 2.38 -13.18 -8.64
N GLU A 75 1.26 -12.52 -8.96
CA GLU A 75 -0.09 -13.07 -8.80
C GLU A 75 -0.37 -14.23 -9.74
N SER A 76 0.06 -14.14 -11.00
CA SER A 76 -0.09 -15.22 -11.97
C SER A 76 0.65 -16.48 -11.53
N VAL A 77 1.81 -16.32 -10.87
CA VAL A 77 2.60 -17.42 -10.30
C VAL A 77 1.94 -18.02 -9.05
N ARG A 78 1.17 -17.24 -8.27
CA ARG A 78 0.54 -17.66 -7.01
C ARG A 78 -0.95 -18.06 -7.14
N ALA A 79 -1.44 -18.25 -8.36
CA ALA A 79 -2.78 -18.78 -8.67
C ALA A 79 -3.98 -18.00 -8.08
N ASN A 80 -3.85 -16.69 -7.83
CA ASN A 80 -4.98 -15.82 -7.46
C ASN A 80 -5.26 -14.72 -8.50
N PRO A 81 -5.33 -15.03 -9.81
CA PRO A 81 -5.42 -14.02 -10.86
C PRO A 81 -6.68 -13.16 -10.72
N GLY A 82 -6.50 -11.86 -10.49
CA GLY A 82 -7.58 -10.87 -10.50
C GLY A 82 -7.90 -10.20 -9.17
N GLN A 83 -7.27 -10.59 -8.06
CA GLN A 83 -7.41 -9.85 -6.80
C GLN A 83 -6.65 -8.51 -6.86
N LEU A 84 -5.43 -8.51 -7.42
CA LEU A 84 -4.61 -7.33 -7.67
C LEU A 84 -5.22 -6.39 -8.70
N ARG A 85 -5.80 -6.92 -9.77
CA ARG A 85 -6.54 -6.09 -10.75
C ARG A 85 -7.69 -5.32 -10.09
N ARG A 86 -8.44 -5.98 -9.19
CA ARG A 86 -9.51 -5.33 -8.41
C ARG A 86 -8.95 -4.28 -7.46
N LEU A 87 -7.88 -4.61 -6.72
CA LEU A 87 -7.22 -3.65 -5.81
C LEU A 87 -6.67 -2.43 -6.55
N ARG A 88 -6.06 -2.61 -7.72
CA ARG A 88 -5.58 -1.52 -8.58
C ARG A 88 -6.72 -0.61 -9.01
N LYS A 89 -7.85 -1.17 -9.43
CA LYS A 89 -9.04 -0.38 -9.82
C LYS A 89 -9.58 0.46 -8.67
N VAL A 90 -9.71 -0.14 -7.47
CA VAL A 90 -10.15 0.57 -6.26
C VAL A 90 -9.17 1.69 -5.89
N HIS A 91 -7.86 1.42 -5.95
CA HIS A 91 -6.83 2.40 -5.65
C HIS A 91 -6.85 3.59 -6.62
N LEU A 92 -6.92 3.33 -7.93
CA LEU A 92 -7.03 4.39 -8.95
C LEU A 92 -8.30 5.23 -8.76
N SER A 93 -9.43 4.59 -8.44
CA SER A 93 -10.69 5.28 -8.11
C SER A 93 -10.55 6.15 -6.86
N ALA A 94 -9.84 5.68 -5.83
CA ALA A 94 -9.56 6.46 -4.62
C ALA A 94 -8.55 7.60 -4.88
N MET A 95 -7.64 7.47 -5.86
CA MET A 95 -6.75 8.56 -6.26
C MET A 95 -7.52 9.64 -7.05
N ALA A 96 -8.49 9.23 -7.87
CA ALA A 96 -9.30 10.12 -8.68
C ALA A 96 -10.38 10.87 -7.88
N SER A 97 -10.87 10.30 -6.77
CA SER A 97 -11.82 10.95 -5.86
C SER A 97 -11.18 11.23 -4.49
N PRO A 98 -10.64 12.45 -4.26
CA PRO A 98 -10.19 12.86 -2.94
C PRO A 98 -11.35 13.14 -1.96
N ALA A 99 -12.61 13.15 -2.43
CA ALA A 99 -13.79 13.62 -1.69
C ALA A 99 -14.55 12.54 -0.89
N SER A 100 -14.17 11.26 -0.97
CA SER A 100 -14.82 10.18 -0.21
C SER A 100 -13.77 9.39 0.57
N ALA A 101 -13.28 9.99 1.66
CA ALA A 101 -12.66 9.27 2.75
C ALA A 101 -13.71 9.03 3.83
N GLU A 102 -14.77 8.31 3.49
CA GLU A 102 -15.68 7.75 4.49
C GLU A 102 -15.47 6.23 4.48
N PRO A 103 -14.96 5.63 5.57
CA PRO A 103 -14.80 4.19 5.64
C PRO A 103 -16.19 3.53 5.57
N PRO A 104 -16.37 2.40 4.86
CA PRO A 104 -17.63 1.69 4.88
C PRO A 104 -17.98 1.32 6.33
N PRO A 105 -19.23 1.50 6.78
CA PRO A 105 -19.60 1.11 8.13
C PRO A 105 -19.39 -0.39 8.25
N ILE A 106 -18.45 -0.79 9.11
CA ILE A 106 -18.38 -2.15 9.62
C ILE A 106 -19.70 -2.33 10.35
N ALA A 107 -20.63 -3.05 9.72
CA ALA A 107 -21.90 -3.41 10.30
C ALA A 107 -21.63 -4.20 11.59
N MET A 108 -21.70 -3.51 12.73
CA MET A 108 -21.79 -4.10 14.05
C MET A 108 -23.20 -4.68 14.14
N ARG A 109 -23.33 -6.01 13.95
CA ARG A 109 -24.55 -6.73 14.32
C ARG A 109 -24.62 -6.73 15.85
N ALA A 110 -25.72 -6.18 16.36
CA ALA A 110 -26.16 -6.31 17.75
C ALA A 110 -26.60 -7.75 18.05
#